data_AF-A0A395GZK9-F1
#
_entry.id   AF-A0A395GZK9-F1
#
_cell.length_a   1.000
_cell.length_b   1.000
_cell.length_c   1.000
_cell.angle_alpha   90.00
_cell.angle_beta   90.00
_cell.angle_gamma   90.00
#
_symmetry.space_group_name_H-M   'P 1'
#
loop_
_entity.id
_entity.type
_entity.pdbx_description
1 polymer ?
#
loop_
_entity_poly.entity_id
_entity_poly.type
_entity_poly.pdbx_seq_one_letter_code
_entity_poly.pdbx_strand_id
1 'polypeptide(L)'
;MSRNVVRAFQTSTAAAIQYIGADMMQITSINGPNGARWLQSTRNICDAVERADPRIVFADIQGAKAHISSKDRTDLEEVITVGLQTQGGLRVGTLHVHLNGSFKFFPSRAGREGGFGTRLAQANIPGYLAGEDDPWDKTSPAKGGAPGSA
;
A
#
# COMPACT_ATOMS: atom_id res chain seq x y z
N MET A 1 31.96 -31.68 -16.65
CA MET A 1 31.31 -30.58 -17.40
C MET A 1 29.83 -30.54 -16.99
N SER A 2 29.48 -29.85 -15.91
CA SER A 2 28.08 -29.69 -15.47
C SER A 2 27.58 -28.31 -15.93
N ARG A 3 26.41 -28.29 -16.59
CA ARG A 3 25.79 -27.08 -17.13
C ARG A 3 25.24 -26.22 -15.99
N ASN A 4 25.76 -25.02 -15.81
CA ASN A 4 25.12 -23.98 -15.01
C ASN A 4 23.82 -23.57 -15.72
N VAL A 5 22.68 -23.99 -15.18
CA VAL A 5 21.37 -23.47 -15.58
C VAL A 5 21.24 -22.09 -14.95
N VAL A 6 21.66 -21.06 -15.67
CA VAL A 6 21.35 -19.67 -15.34
C VAL A 6 19.85 -19.52 -15.53
N ARG A 7 19.09 -19.49 -14.42
CA ARG A 7 17.70 -19.04 -14.44
C ARG A 7 17.72 -17.58 -14.85
N ALA A 8 17.54 -17.31 -16.14
CA ALA A 8 17.22 -15.98 -16.61
C ALA A 8 15.90 -15.59 -15.92
N PHE A 9 15.96 -14.63 -15.01
CA PHE A 9 14.77 -14.03 -14.43
C PHE A 9 14.02 -13.35 -15.58
N GLN A 10 12.99 -14.01 -16.11
CA GLN A 10 12.00 -13.32 -16.93
C GLN A 10 11.31 -12.32 -16.01
N THR A 11 11.70 -11.05 -16.12
CA THR A 11 10.89 -9.95 -15.62
C THR A 11 9.63 -9.91 -16.47
N SER A 12 8.62 -10.67 -16.07
CA SER A 12 7.26 -10.48 -16.58
C SER A 12 6.92 -9.02 -16.34
N THR A 13 6.77 -8.24 -17.40
CA THR A 13 6.20 -6.90 -17.32
C THR A 13 4.78 -7.07 -16.79
N ALA A 14 4.59 -6.92 -15.48
CA ALA A 14 3.26 -6.86 -14.90
C ALA A 14 2.50 -5.72 -15.59
N ALA A 15 1.21 -5.94 -15.84
CA ALA A 15 0.38 -4.93 -16.46
C ALA A 15 0.23 -3.77 -15.46
N ALA A 16 0.49 -2.55 -15.92
CA ALA A 16 0.39 -1.36 -15.09
C ALA A 16 -0.96 -1.31 -14.36
N ILE A 17 -0.93 -1.03 -13.06
CA ILE A 17 -2.13 -0.90 -12.24
C ILE A 17 -3.09 0.10 -12.87
N GLN A 18 -4.36 -0.30 -12.99
CA GLN A 18 -5.40 0.53 -13.57
C GLN A 18 -6.07 1.36 -12.47
N TYR A 19 -6.05 2.69 -12.64
CA TYR A 19 -6.75 3.59 -11.73
C TYR A 19 -8.23 3.66 -12.12
N ILE A 20 -9.09 3.45 -11.13
CA ILE A 20 -10.55 3.58 -11.25
C ILE A 20 -11.07 4.49 -10.13
N GLY A 21 -12.34 4.87 -10.19
CA GLY A 21 -12.94 5.77 -9.20
C GLY A 21 -12.64 7.23 -9.52
N ALA A 22 -12.21 8.01 -8.54
CA ALA A 22 -11.88 9.42 -8.74
C ALA A 22 -10.66 9.59 -9.66
N ASP A 23 -10.69 10.62 -10.51
CA ASP A 23 -9.62 10.87 -11.47
C ASP A 23 -8.34 11.33 -10.74
N MET A 24 -7.19 10.78 -11.16
CA MET A 24 -5.87 11.17 -10.68
C MET A 24 -5.61 12.66 -10.92
N MET A 25 -6.11 13.25 -12.01
CA MET A 25 -6.00 14.69 -12.25
C MET A 25 -6.81 15.51 -11.24
N GLN A 26 -7.92 14.96 -10.75
CA GLN A 26 -8.72 15.63 -9.71
C GLN A 26 -7.95 15.73 -8.38
N ILE A 27 -7.08 14.75 -8.07
CA ILE A 27 -6.21 14.79 -6.88
C ILE A 27 -5.35 16.06 -6.91
N THR A 28 -4.79 16.41 -8.06
CA THR A 28 -3.98 17.62 -8.20
C THR A 28 -4.82 18.89 -8.03
N SER A 29 -6.00 18.93 -8.66
CA SER A 29 -6.82 20.15 -8.65
C SER A 29 -7.45 20.47 -7.29
N ILE A 30 -7.87 19.45 -6.52
CA ILE A 30 -8.70 19.65 -5.32
C ILE A 30 -7.85 19.88 -4.05
N ASN A 31 -6.61 19.36 -4.00
CA ASN A 31 -5.76 19.42 -2.81
C ASN A 31 -4.81 20.64 -2.79
N GLY A 32 -5.12 21.67 -3.59
CA GLY A 32 -4.42 22.95 -3.57
C GLY A 32 -2.90 22.82 -3.84
N PRO A 33 -2.04 23.56 -3.11
CA PRO A 33 -0.59 23.57 -3.34
C PRO A 33 0.08 22.19 -3.20
N ASN A 34 -0.52 21.28 -2.44
CA ASN A 34 0.00 19.93 -2.21
C ASN A 34 -0.49 18.91 -3.25
N GLY A 35 -1.37 19.30 -4.19
CA GLY A 35 -2.00 18.39 -5.13
C GLY A 35 -1.03 17.57 -5.99
N ALA A 36 0.08 18.17 -6.43
CA ALA A 36 1.12 17.45 -7.18
C ALA A 36 1.82 16.39 -6.32
N ARG A 37 2.09 16.71 -5.05
CA ARG A 37 2.71 15.78 -4.10
C ARG A 37 1.76 14.63 -3.75
N TRP A 38 0.48 14.92 -3.57
CA TRP A 38 -0.55 13.90 -3.37
C TRP A 38 -0.61 12.91 -4.53
N LEU A 39 -0.69 13.43 -5.76
CA LEU A 39 -0.68 12.61 -6.97
C LEU A 39 0.58 11.73 -7.03
N GLN A 40 1.75 12.32 -6.78
CA GLN A 40 3.02 11.61 -6.82
C GLN A 40 3.12 10.51 -5.75
N SER A 41 2.74 10.81 -4.50
CA SER A 41 2.74 9.84 -3.40
C SER A 41 1.79 8.68 -3.69
N THR A 42 0.55 8.96 -4.10
CA THR A 42 -0.44 7.94 -4.47
C THR A 42 0.06 7.06 -5.61
N ARG A 43 0.61 7.67 -6.67
CA ARG A 43 1.15 6.93 -7.81
C ARG A 43 2.31 6.02 -7.42
N ASN A 44 3.31 6.56 -6.72
CA ASN A 44 4.50 5.81 -6.30
C ASN A 44 4.15 4.60 -5.43
N ILE A 45 3.20 4.76 -4.51
CA ILE A 45 2.76 3.68 -3.63
C ILE A 45 1.99 2.63 -4.43
N CYS A 46 1.09 3.03 -5.32
CA CYS A 46 0.35 2.09 -6.18
C CYS A 46 1.30 1.28 -7.07
N ASP A 47 2.30 1.94 -7.68
CA ASP A 47 3.32 1.28 -8.50
C ASP A 47 4.20 0.33 -7.66
N ALA A 48 4.45 0.64 -6.39
CA ALA A 48 5.21 -0.24 -5.50
C ALA A 48 4.38 -1.45 -5.04
N VAL A 49 3.09 -1.24 -4.76
CA VAL A 49 2.14 -2.30 -4.41
C VAL A 49 1.95 -3.28 -5.56
N GLU A 50 1.82 -2.78 -6.78
CA GLU A 50 1.71 -3.61 -8.00
C GLU A 50 2.97 -4.46 -8.22
N ARG A 51 4.16 -3.87 -8.04
CA ARG A 51 5.43 -4.61 -8.05
C ARG A 51 5.54 -5.66 -6.94
N ALA A 52 4.97 -5.40 -5.77
CA ALA A 52 4.99 -6.31 -4.64
C ALA A 52 4.02 -7.49 -4.80
N ASP A 53 2.83 -7.26 -5.36
CA ASP A 53 1.87 -8.32 -5.69
C ASP A 53 1.15 -8.04 -7.02
N PRO A 54 1.65 -8.59 -8.15
CA PRO A 54 1.09 -8.39 -9.48
C PRO A 54 -0.35 -8.88 -9.67
N ARG A 55 -0.92 -9.59 -8.68
CA ARG A 55 -2.34 -9.97 -8.69
C ARG A 55 -3.27 -8.77 -8.42
N ILE A 56 -2.72 -7.70 -7.85
CA ILE A 56 -3.41 -6.43 -7.61
C ILE A 56 -3.31 -5.62 -8.89
N VAL A 57 -4.43 -5.41 -9.57
CA VAL A 57 -4.45 -4.80 -10.90
C VAL A 57 -5.32 -3.55 -10.97
N PHE A 58 -6.15 -3.29 -9.96
CA PHE A 58 -6.97 -2.08 -9.87
C PHE A 58 -6.69 -1.30 -8.59
N ALA A 59 -6.54 0.02 -8.73
CA ALA A 59 -6.50 1.01 -7.67
C ALA A 59 -7.71 1.94 -7.77
N ASP A 60 -8.67 1.74 -6.88
CA ASP A 60 -9.91 2.51 -6.76
C ASP A 60 -9.72 3.73 -5.86
N ILE A 61 -9.56 4.92 -6.44
CA ILE A 61 -9.40 6.16 -5.68
C ILE A 61 -10.75 6.56 -5.08
N GLN A 62 -10.91 6.39 -3.77
CA GLN A 62 -12.17 6.59 -3.05
C GLN A 62 -12.38 8.05 -2.66
N GLY A 63 -12.35 8.93 -3.67
CA GLY A 63 -12.40 10.37 -3.52
C GLY A 63 -11.02 11.01 -3.67
N ALA A 64 -10.96 12.05 -4.50
CA ALA A 64 -9.72 12.75 -4.82
C ALA A 64 -9.26 13.73 -3.73
N LYS A 65 -10.10 14.05 -2.74
CA LYS A 65 -9.79 15.00 -1.66
C LYS A 65 -9.16 14.27 -0.47
N ALA A 66 -8.01 14.77 -0.02
CA ALA A 66 -7.38 14.32 1.21
C ALA A 66 -8.29 14.60 2.40
N HIS A 67 -8.38 13.65 3.33
CA HIS A 67 -9.24 13.74 4.50
C HIS A 67 -8.66 12.96 5.68
N ILE A 68 -9.10 13.28 6.89
CA ILE A 68 -8.72 12.51 8.08
C ILE A 68 -9.42 11.15 8.03
N SER A 69 -8.65 10.09 8.23
CA SER A 69 -9.14 8.72 8.26
C SER A 69 -10.13 8.50 9.42
N SER A 70 -11.34 8.03 9.12
CA SER A 70 -12.28 7.58 10.16
C SER A 70 -11.98 6.17 10.67
N LYS A 71 -11.19 5.41 9.91
CA LYS A 71 -10.82 4.01 10.16
C LYS A 71 -9.63 3.88 11.10
N ASP A 72 -8.77 4.89 11.10
CA ASP A 72 -7.63 5.01 11.99
C ASP A 72 -7.75 6.34 12.72
N ARG A 73 -8.34 6.30 13.92
CA ARG A 73 -8.58 7.49 14.74
C ARG A 73 -7.34 7.95 15.48
N THR A 74 -6.28 7.14 15.48
CA THR A 74 -5.00 7.48 16.09
C THR A 74 -4.12 8.28 15.13
N ASP A 75 -4.38 8.11 13.83
CA ASP A 75 -3.74 8.85 12.76
C ASP A 75 -4.48 10.15 12.46
N LEU A 76 -3.87 11.27 12.85
CA LEU A 76 -4.42 12.60 12.62
C LEU A 76 -3.93 13.21 11.29
N GLU A 77 -3.11 12.49 10.53
CA GLU A 77 -2.67 12.95 9.21
C GLU A 77 -3.80 12.81 8.18
N GLU A 78 -3.81 13.72 7.21
CA GLU A 78 -4.70 13.59 6.06
C GLU A 78 -4.25 12.40 5.20
N VAL A 79 -5.22 11.72 4.59
CA VAL A 79 -4.97 10.57 3.73
C VAL A 79 -5.79 10.62 2.44
N ILE A 80 -5.26 9.99 1.40
CA ILE A 80 -6.03 9.57 0.23
C ILE A 80 -6.32 8.08 0.36
N THR A 81 -7.60 7.73 0.29
CA THR A 81 -8.08 6.36 0.43
C THR A 81 -8.10 5.67 -0.94
N VAL A 82 -7.36 4.57 -1.07
CA VAL A 82 -7.27 3.79 -2.31
C VAL A 82 -7.69 2.34 -2.06
N GLY A 83 -8.75 1.89 -2.72
CA GLY A 83 -9.17 0.50 -2.72
C GLY A 83 -8.32 -0.35 -3.66
N LEU A 84 -7.80 -1.47 -3.17
CA LEU A 84 -7.05 -2.41 -4.01
C LEU A 84 -7.93 -3.58 -4.43
N GLN A 85 -7.90 -3.94 -5.71
CA GLN A 85 -8.67 -5.06 -6.24
C GLN A 85 -7.86 -5.94 -7.21
N THR A 86 -8.22 -7.22 -7.25
CA THR A 86 -7.71 -8.17 -8.26
C THR A 86 -8.51 -8.08 -9.55
N GLN A 87 -8.04 -8.76 -10.60
CA GLN A 87 -8.69 -8.78 -11.90
C GLN A 87 -10.16 -9.27 -11.84
N GLY A 88 -10.48 -10.17 -10.90
CA GLY A 88 -11.84 -10.66 -10.68
C GLY A 88 -12.75 -9.70 -9.91
N GLY A 89 -12.33 -8.45 -9.66
CA GLY A 89 -13.07 -7.48 -8.86
C GLY A 89 -13.04 -7.76 -7.34
N LEU A 90 -12.28 -8.77 -6.90
CA LEU A 90 -12.14 -9.08 -5.48
C LEU A 90 -11.34 -7.97 -4.79
N ARG A 91 -11.98 -7.28 -3.84
CA ARG A 91 -11.34 -6.26 -3.00
C ARG A 91 -10.38 -6.90 -2.01
N VAL A 92 -9.09 -6.65 -2.17
CA VAL A 92 -8.04 -7.18 -1.27
C VAL A 92 -7.81 -6.29 -0.06
N GLY A 93 -8.13 -5.00 -0.14
CA GLY A 93 -8.00 -4.09 0.98
C GLY A 93 -8.11 -2.63 0.59
N THR A 94 -7.69 -1.78 1.52
CA THR A 94 -7.64 -0.33 1.33
C THR A 94 -6.29 0.20 1.80
N LEU A 95 -5.68 1.07 1.00
CA LEU A 95 -4.51 1.86 1.37
C LEU A 95 -4.96 3.22 1.85
N HIS A 96 -4.37 3.69 2.94
CA HIS A 96 -4.41 5.10 3.31
C HIS A 96 -3.03 5.68 3.01
N VAL A 97 -2.98 6.53 2.00
CA VAL A 97 -1.73 7.16 1.53
C VAL A 97 -1.60 8.53 2.16
N HIS A 98 -0.45 8.84 2.74
CA HIS A 98 -0.14 10.12 3.34
C HIS A 98 0.66 11.01 2.38
N LEU A 99 0.67 12.32 2.65
CA LEU A 99 1.33 13.31 1.80
C LEU A 99 2.84 13.07 1.67
N ASN A 100 3.47 12.61 2.77
CA ASN A 100 4.90 12.34 2.85
C ASN A 100 5.33 11.05 2.11
N GLY A 101 4.40 10.29 1.55
CA GLY A 101 4.67 9.02 0.87
C GLY A 101 4.70 7.81 1.81
N SER A 102 4.35 7.97 3.08
CA SER A 102 4.01 6.85 3.95
C SER A 102 2.59 6.37 3.69
N PHE A 103 2.31 5.11 4.03
CA PHE A 103 0.98 4.54 3.85
C PHE A 103 0.71 3.39 4.80
N LYS A 104 -0.56 3.21 5.13
CA LYS A 104 -1.08 2.05 5.88
C LYS A 104 -1.91 1.17 4.96
N PHE A 105 -1.76 -0.14 5.08
CA PHE A 105 -2.61 -1.10 4.38
C PHE A 105 -3.59 -1.76 5.36
N PHE A 106 -4.87 -1.72 5.02
CA PHE A 106 -5.94 -2.35 5.76
C PHE A 106 -6.49 -3.51 4.92
N PRO A 107 -6.03 -4.75 5.15
CA PRO A 107 -6.47 -5.89 4.36
C PRO A 107 -7.95 -6.19 4.61
N SER A 108 -8.69 -6.54 3.55
CA SER A 108 -10.01 -7.14 3.69
C SER A 108 -9.89 -8.57 4.22
N ARG A 109 -11.01 -9.24 4.53
CA ARG A 109 -10.99 -10.69 4.84
C ARG A 109 -10.31 -11.49 3.73
N ALA A 110 -10.69 -11.24 2.49
CA ALA A 110 -10.07 -11.87 1.32
C ALA A 110 -8.61 -11.46 1.13
N GLY A 111 -8.23 -10.23 1.50
CA GLY A 111 -6.84 -9.78 1.54
C GLY A 111 -5.98 -10.56 2.54
N ARG A 112 -6.52 -10.82 3.73
CA ARG A 112 -5.85 -11.61 4.78
C ARG A 112 -5.75 -13.08 4.38
N GLU A 113 -6.85 -13.71 4.00
CA GLU A 113 -6.89 -15.12 3.58
C GLU A 113 -6.07 -15.36 2.30
N GLY A 114 -6.03 -14.39 1.38
CA GLY A 114 -5.25 -14.44 0.14
C GLY A 114 -3.77 -14.08 0.30
N GLY A 115 -3.31 -13.78 1.52
CA GLY A 115 -1.91 -13.48 1.85
C GLY A 115 -1.39 -12.15 1.29
N PHE A 116 -2.26 -11.25 0.86
CA PHE A 116 -1.85 -9.97 0.26
C PHE A 116 -1.15 -9.06 1.27
N GLY A 117 -1.69 -8.95 2.49
CA GLY A 117 -1.08 -8.14 3.56
C GLY A 117 0.33 -8.61 3.89
N THR A 118 0.53 -9.92 4.05
CA THR A 118 1.85 -10.50 4.33
C THR A 118 2.86 -10.21 3.22
N ARG A 119 2.45 -10.27 1.94
CA ARG A 119 3.37 -9.97 0.84
C ARG A 119 3.73 -8.49 0.76
N LEU A 120 2.77 -7.60 0.98
CA LEU A 120 3.05 -6.17 1.01
C LEU A 120 3.99 -5.81 2.16
N ALA A 121 3.79 -6.41 3.34
CA ALA A 121 4.72 -6.25 4.47
C ALA A 121 6.12 -6.80 4.15
N GLN A 122 6.22 -7.99 3.54
CA GLN A 122 7.51 -8.61 3.16
C GLN A 122 8.23 -7.88 2.04
N ALA A 123 7.52 -7.12 1.20
CA ALA A 123 8.10 -6.38 0.10
C ALA A 123 8.93 -5.17 0.55
N ASN A 124 8.90 -4.81 1.85
CA ASN A 124 9.66 -3.69 2.42
C ASN A 124 9.45 -2.39 1.62
N ILE A 125 8.20 -2.11 1.25
CA ILE A 125 7.86 -0.93 0.46
C ILE A 125 8.21 0.31 1.30
N PRO A 126 8.99 1.27 0.77
CA PRO A 126 9.30 2.50 1.48
C PRO A 126 8.04 3.23 1.94
N GLY A 127 8.01 3.63 3.21
CA GLY A 127 6.86 4.31 3.80
C GLY A 127 5.73 3.40 4.28
N TYR A 128 5.86 2.08 4.17
CA TYR A 128 4.88 1.15 4.76
C TYR A 128 4.83 1.29 6.28
N LEU A 129 3.65 1.60 6.80
CA LEU A 129 3.32 1.64 8.21
C LEU A 129 2.48 0.41 8.53
N ALA A 130 2.99 -0.46 9.40
CA ALA A 130 2.23 -1.60 9.89
C ALA A 130 0.97 -1.10 10.63
N GLY A 131 -0.20 -1.55 10.22
CA GLY A 131 -1.44 -1.30 10.93
C GLY A 131 -1.60 -2.25 12.13
N GLU A 132 -2.48 -1.94 13.08
CA GLU A 132 -2.78 -2.80 14.25
C GLU A 132 -3.23 -4.23 13.88
N ASP A 133 -3.74 -4.43 12.66
CA ASP A 133 -4.13 -5.74 12.12
C ASP A 133 -3.05 -6.39 11.23
N ASP A 134 -1.85 -5.81 11.16
CA ASP A 134 -0.74 -6.40 10.41
C ASP A 134 -0.26 -7.68 11.13
N PRO A 135 -0.32 -8.86 10.49
CA PRO A 135 0.24 -10.07 11.07
C PRO A 135 1.73 -9.94 11.40
N TRP A 136 2.47 -9.04 10.74
CA TRP A 136 3.88 -8.76 11.01
C TRP A 136 4.12 -8.02 12.33
N ASP A 137 3.17 -7.20 12.78
CA ASP A 137 3.25 -6.48 14.06
C ASP A 137 3.10 -7.46 15.23
N LYS A 138 2.27 -8.50 15.08
CA LYS A 138 2.11 -9.58 16.08
C LYS A 138 3.31 -10.53 16.17
N THR A 139 4.20 -10.52 15.18
CA THR A 139 5.40 -11.37 15.13
C THR A 139 6.71 -10.60 15.27
N SER A 140 6.67 -9.26 15.33
CA SER A 140 7.87 -8.46 15.58
C SER A 140 8.25 -8.60 17.05
N PRO A 141 9.47 -9.07 17.39
CA PRO A 141 9.90 -9.10 18.78
C PRO A 141 9.87 -7.67 19.31
N ALA A 142 9.19 -7.49 20.44
CA ALA A 142 9.02 -6.22 21.13
C ALA A 142 10.28 -5.36 21.03
N LYS A 143 10.12 -4.12 20.52
CA LYS A 143 11.14 -3.08 20.72
C LYS A 143 11.46 -3.05 22.21
N GLY A 144 12.73 -3.34 22.50
CA GLY A 144 13.22 -3.65 23.84
C GLY A 144 12.78 -2.64 24.90
N GLY A 145 12.16 -3.16 25.95
CA GLY A 145 12.26 -2.54 27.26
C GLY A 145 13.71 -2.67 27.72
N ALA A 146 14.45 -1.56 27.65
CA ALA A 146 15.73 -1.46 28.32
C ALA A 146 15.50 -1.55 29.85
N PRO A 147 16.37 -2.25 30.60
CA PRO A 147 16.26 -2.36 32.05
C PRO A 147 16.63 -1.02 32.69
N GLY A 148 15.64 -0.37 33.32
CA GLY A 148 15.88 0.79 34.17
C GLY A 148 16.42 0.34 35.52
N SER A 149 17.71 0.58 35.74
CA SER A 149 18.36 0.51 37.05
C SER A 149 17.80 1.58 37.99
N ALA A 150 17.35 1.16 39.18
CA ALA A 150 17.51 1.85 40.46
C ALA A 150 17.16 0.87 41.60
#